data_AF-A0A8J2ZJ41-F1
#
_entry.id   AF-A0A8J2ZJ41-F1
#
_cell.length_a   1.000
_cell.length_b   1.000
_cell.length_c   1.000
_cell.angle_alpha   90.00
_cell.angle_beta   90.00
_cell.angle_gamma   90.00
#
_symmetry.space_group_name_H-M   'P 1'
#
loop_
_entity.id
_entity.type
_entity.pdbx_description
1 polymer ?
#
loop_
_entity_poly.entity_id
_entity_poly.type
_entity_poly.pdbx_seq_one_letter_code
_entity_poly.pdbx_strand_id
1 'polypeptide(L)'
;MVSRACEVLGLRITKGPDASLTGHREADWMSFGASGYDVLKDGPAALSDCLTAMAREKGVDRRFFGRLFGPWTTWLKSRSLGDEFEPLRDVVRRHVFDHFSVRRGVLVLGVPSEGKAGLNVQKPFPLKGFAKRNAEDLVRRGLVRRQADGSIVPMGFVTQRMLVAYERERRFFSARKGSGARVVVEAHGADAAEEACEPLLSISAVAQELRVTAKTVRYLVENGLLHGVDAAELYRRGATVVTAGSLMQFREIFISLGELADAAQRPQGALSMRLRNADVALLAMPHDLSRIYWREDVCA
;
A
#
# COMPACT_ATOMS: atom_id res chain seq x y z
N MET A 1 -33.42 22.39 12.37
CA MET A 1 -32.33 21.52 12.89
C MET A 1 -31.13 21.36 11.94
N VAL A 2 -31.16 21.91 10.72
CA VAL A 2 -30.01 21.88 9.79
C VAL A 2 -28.83 22.75 10.27
N SER A 3 -29.07 23.78 11.10
CA SER A 3 -28.00 24.72 11.49
C SER A 3 -26.90 24.08 12.34
N ARG A 4 -27.20 23.09 13.20
CA ARG A 4 -26.16 22.50 14.06
C ARG A 4 -25.13 21.67 13.27
N ALA A 5 -25.56 20.99 12.22
CA ALA A 5 -24.67 20.28 11.32
C ALA A 5 -23.74 21.28 10.59
N CYS A 6 -24.30 22.37 10.07
CA CYS A 6 -23.50 23.43 9.44
C CYS A 6 -22.51 24.04 10.44
N GLU A 7 -22.96 24.36 11.64
CA GLU A 7 -22.13 24.93 12.72
C GLU A 7 -20.93 24.06 13.08
N VAL A 8 -21.14 22.75 13.30
CA VAL A 8 -20.03 21.89 13.74
C VAL A 8 -19.08 21.56 12.59
N LEU A 9 -19.57 21.47 11.35
CA LEU A 9 -18.70 21.32 10.18
C LEU A 9 -17.86 22.59 9.97
N GLY A 10 -18.48 23.76 10.03
CA GLY A 10 -17.81 25.05 9.95
C GLY A 10 -16.78 25.24 11.05
N LEU A 11 -17.08 24.84 12.29
CA LEU A 11 -16.10 24.83 13.38
C LEU A 11 -14.86 24.01 13.02
N ARG A 12 -15.04 22.79 12.46
CA ARG A 12 -13.91 21.96 12.01
C ARG A 12 -13.13 22.63 10.88
N ILE A 13 -13.80 23.27 9.93
CA ILE A 13 -13.15 24.00 8.83
C ILE A 13 -12.34 25.18 9.36
N THR A 14 -12.91 25.99 10.24
CA THR A 14 -12.30 27.26 10.69
C THR A 14 -11.24 27.08 11.78
N LYS A 15 -11.47 26.18 12.74
CA LYS A 15 -10.62 26.03 13.94
C LYS A 15 -9.75 24.76 13.93
N GLY A 16 -9.99 23.85 13.00
CA GLY A 16 -9.17 22.64 12.84
C GLY A 16 -9.64 21.43 13.66
N PRO A 17 -8.88 20.31 13.61
CA PRO A 17 -9.27 19.02 14.17
C PRO A 17 -9.34 18.99 15.70
N ASP A 18 -8.60 19.85 16.40
CA ASP A 18 -8.53 19.84 17.87
C ASP A 18 -9.49 20.82 18.54
N ALA A 19 -10.39 21.45 17.77
CA ALA A 19 -11.32 22.44 18.28
C ALA A 19 -12.36 21.82 19.25
N SER A 20 -12.60 22.50 20.37
CA SER A 20 -13.64 22.12 21.34
C SER A 20 -15.05 22.37 20.79
N LEU A 21 -16.02 21.53 21.14
CA LEU A 21 -17.45 21.77 20.85
C LEU A 21 -18.09 22.81 21.79
N THR A 22 -17.38 23.28 22.81
CA THR A 22 -17.86 24.21 23.83
C THR A 22 -16.93 25.41 23.97
N GLY A 23 -17.43 26.49 24.59
CA GLY A 23 -16.63 27.69 24.93
C GLY A 23 -16.57 28.76 23.84
N HIS A 24 -17.35 28.62 22.76
CA HIS A 24 -17.47 29.63 21.69
C HIS A 24 -18.65 30.56 21.94
N ARG A 25 -18.53 31.80 21.48
CA ARG A 25 -19.61 32.79 21.58
C ARG A 25 -20.68 32.50 20.54
N GLU A 26 -21.90 32.99 20.76
CA GLU A 26 -23.00 32.84 19.81
C GLU A 26 -22.69 33.44 18.43
N ALA A 27 -21.99 34.58 18.40
CA ALA A 27 -21.51 35.19 17.15
C ALA A 27 -20.54 34.28 16.37
N ASP A 28 -19.67 33.54 17.08
CA ASP A 28 -18.76 32.59 16.44
C ASP A 28 -19.54 31.42 15.83
N TRP A 29 -20.57 30.93 16.53
CA TRP A 29 -21.45 29.87 16.02
C TRP A 29 -22.21 30.30 14.77
N MET A 30 -22.68 31.54 14.68
CA MET A 30 -23.29 32.05 13.44
C MET A 30 -22.30 32.02 12.27
N SER A 31 -21.05 32.43 12.51
CA SER A 31 -20.00 32.38 11.48
C SER A 31 -19.67 30.94 11.06
N PHE A 32 -19.55 30.01 12.02
CA PHE A 32 -19.35 28.59 11.70
C PHE A 32 -20.53 28.01 10.93
N GLY A 33 -21.76 28.37 11.31
CA GLY A 33 -22.98 27.97 10.62
C GLY A 33 -22.97 28.36 9.16
N ALA A 34 -22.59 29.62 8.84
CA ALA A 34 -22.47 30.07 7.46
C ALA A 34 -21.42 29.25 6.68
N SER A 35 -20.23 29.07 7.25
CA SER A 35 -19.15 28.32 6.59
C SER A 35 -19.50 26.87 6.31
N GLY A 36 -20.18 26.17 7.23
CA GLY A 36 -20.62 24.80 6.97
C GLY A 36 -21.83 24.72 6.04
N TYR A 37 -22.71 25.72 6.05
CA TYR A 37 -23.84 25.78 5.12
C TYR A 37 -23.36 25.93 3.67
N ASP A 38 -22.34 26.75 3.44
CA ASP A 38 -21.75 26.94 2.11
C ASP A 38 -21.24 25.63 1.48
N VAL A 39 -20.83 24.66 2.30
CA VAL A 39 -20.45 23.31 1.85
C VAL A 39 -21.68 22.41 1.71
N LEU A 40 -22.52 22.34 2.76
CA LEU A 40 -23.61 21.35 2.82
C LEU A 40 -24.76 21.66 1.85
N LYS A 41 -24.96 22.93 1.46
CA LYS A 41 -26.00 23.33 0.49
C LYS A 41 -25.83 22.66 -0.87
N ASP A 42 -24.60 22.30 -1.24
CA ASP A 42 -24.26 21.67 -2.52
C ASP A 42 -24.34 20.13 -2.45
N GLY A 43 -24.73 19.59 -1.29
CA GLY A 43 -25.10 18.20 -1.13
C GLY A 43 -23.95 17.23 -0.79
N PRO A 44 -24.20 15.92 -0.91
CA PRO A 44 -23.27 14.87 -0.44
C PRO A 44 -21.88 14.88 -1.10
N ALA A 45 -21.81 15.21 -2.39
CA ALA A 45 -20.55 15.24 -3.12
C ALA A 45 -19.63 16.34 -2.58
N ALA A 46 -20.17 17.55 -2.38
CA ALA A 46 -19.45 18.68 -1.80
C ALA A 46 -18.93 18.38 -0.39
N LEU A 47 -19.72 17.66 0.43
CA LEU A 47 -19.25 17.20 1.73
C LEU A 47 -18.06 16.23 1.60
N SER A 48 -18.12 15.26 0.69
CA SER A 48 -17.00 14.32 0.48
C SER A 48 -15.73 15.03 -0.03
N ASP A 49 -15.88 16.01 -0.90
CA ASP A 49 -14.76 16.82 -1.40
C ASP A 49 -14.15 17.67 -0.28
N CYS A 50 -14.98 18.25 0.57
CA CYS A 50 -14.55 18.97 1.76
C CYS A 50 -13.74 18.06 2.71
N LEU A 51 -14.22 16.84 2.99
CA LEU A 51 -13.48 15.87 3.82
C LEU A 51 -12.15 15.45 3.18
N THR A 52 -12.12 15.31 1.85
CA THR A 52 -10.89 15.04 1.08
C THR A 52 -9.89 16.18 1.21
N ALA A 53 -10.37 17.43 1.14
CA ALA A 53 -9.53 18.62 1.30
C ALA A 53 -8.93 18.69 2.71
N MET A 54 -9.73 18.42 3.76
CA MET A 54 -9.23 18.35 5.14
C MET A 54 -8.13 17.29 5.29
N ALA A 55 -8.26 16.15 4.63
CA ALA A 55 -7.24 15.09 4.63
C ALA A 55 -5.90 15.53 4.01
N ARG A 56 -5.88 16.60 3.20
CA ARG A 56 -4.68 17.14 2.55
C ARG A 56 -3.99 18.24 3.35
N GLU A 57 -4.60 18.74 4.43
CA GLU A 57 -4.02 19.74 5.33
C GLU A 57 -2.65 19.27 5.89
N LYS A 58 -1.69 20.19 6.01
CA LYS A 58 -0.36 19.92 6.58
C LYS A 58 -0.45 19.87 8.11
N GLY A 59 0.24 18.89 8.73
CA GLY A 59 0.32 18.77 10.19
C GLY A 59 -0.76 17.91 10.86
N VAL A 60 -1.73 17.38 10.10
CA VAL A 60 -2.81 16.55 10.67
C VAL A 60 -2.48 15.05 10.61
N ASP A 61 -2.78 14.29 11.67
CA ASP A 61 -2.58 12.83 11.71
C ASP A 61 -3.64 12.10 10.88
N ARG A 62 -3.26 11.74 9.64
CA ARG A 62 -4.12 11.07 8.65
C ARG A 62 -4.39 9.60 8.97
N ARG A 63 -3.78 9.02 10.00
CA ARG A 63 -3.94 7.59 10.33
C ARG A 63 -5.29 7.28 10.97
N PHE A 64 -5.93 8.28 11.58
CA PHE A 64 -7.18 8.10 12.33
C PHE A 64 -8.21 9.16 11.94
N PHE A 65 -9.25 8.77 11.19
CA PHE A 65 -10.31 9.68 10.74
C PHE A 65 -10.97 10.45 11.91
N GLY A 66 -11.08 9.82 13.08
CA GLY A 66 -11.64 10.47 14.28
C GLY A 66 -10.80 11.64 14.79
N ARG A 67 -9.46 11.59 14.63
CA ARG A 67 -8.60 12.74 14.93
C ARG A 67 -8.62 13.76 13.80
N LEU A 68 -8.61 13.29 12.56
CA LEU A 68 -8.64 14.16 11.38
C LEU A 68 -9.90 15.04 11.32
N PHE A 69 -11.07 14.48 11.60
CA PHE A 69 -12.35 15.19 11.54
C PHE A 69 -12.79 15.72 12.91
N GLY A 70 -12.17 15.26 14.00
CA GLY A 70 -12.22 15.89 15.32
C GLY A 70 -13.63 16.17 15.82
N PRO A 71 -13.99 17.44 16.09
CA PRO A 71 -15.30 17.82 16.64
C PRO A 71 -16.47 17.33 15.77
N TRP A 72 -16.28 17.24 14.44
CA TRP A 72 -17.30 16.75 13.52
C TRP A 72 -17.65 15.28 13.79
N THR A 73 -16.64 14.41 13.85
CA THR A 73 -16.86 13.00 14.20
C THR A 73 -17.35 12.80 15.62
N THR A 74 -16.94 13.65 16.57
CA THR A 74 -17.42 13.61 17.95
C THR A 74 -18.92 13.91 18.00
N TRP A 75 -19.36 14.95 17.30
CA TRP A 75 -20.78 15.31 17.24
C TRP A 75 -21.63 14.25 16.53
N LEU A 76 -21.19 13.72 15.38
CA LEU A 76 -21.91 12.66 14.65
C LEU A 76 -22.07 11.35 15.44
N LYS A 77 -21.17 11.08 16.39
CA LYS A 77 -21.24 9.92 17.30
C LYS A 77 -22.15 10.16 18.51
N SER A 78 -22.64 11.38 18.73
CA SER A 78 -23.46 11.68 19.89
C SER A 78 -24.73 10.84 19.89
N ARG A 79 -25.03 10.21 21.03
CA ARG A 79 -26.26 9.40 21.21
C ARG A 79 -27.53 10.25 21.21
N SER A 80 -27.41 11.55 21.43
CA SER A 80 -28.53 12.50 21.38
C SER A 80 -28.91 12.91 19.96
N LEU A 81 -28.11 12.54 18.96
CA LEU A 81 -28.37 12.87 17.57
C LEU A 81 -29.35 11.85 17.00
N GLY A 82 -30.52 12.28 16.56
CA GLY A 82 -31.56 11.39 16.07
C GLY A 82 -31.24 10.75 14.71
N ASP A 83 -32.16 9.90 14.24
CA ASP A 83 -32.01 9.15 12.99
C ASP A 83 -32.16 10.03 11.75
N GLU A 84 -32.70 11.25 11.89
CA GLU A 84 -32.80 12.24 10.82
C GLU A 84 -31.42 12.66 10.26
N PHE A 85 -30.35 12.44 11.01
CA PHE A 85 -28.97 12.69 10.58
C PHE A 85 -28.28 11.46 9.98
N GLU A 86 -28.98 10.33 9.84
CA GLU A 86 -28.39 9.13 9.25
C GLU A 86 -27.91 9.32 7.80
N PRO A 87 -28.61 10.06 6.90
CA PRO A 87 -28.08 10.35 5.57
C PRO A 87 -26.71 11.06 5.62
N LEU A 88 -26.52 11.94 6.60
CA LEU A 88 -25.25 12.63 6.81
C LEU A 88 -24.18 11.68 7.35
N ARG A 89 -24.52 10.82 8.33
CA ARG A 89 -23.61 9.78 8.84
C ARG A 89 -23.20 8.82 7.74
N ASP A 90 -24.12 8.46 6.84
CA ASP A 90 -23.86 7.56 5.72
C ASP A 90 -22.84 8.14 4.72
N VAL A 91 -22.97 9.41 4.35
CA VAL A 91 -21.98 10.07 3.47
C VAL A 91 -20.59 10.05 4.11
N VAL A 92 -20.48 10.41 5.39
CA VAL A 92 -19.21 10.39 6.12
C VAL A 92 -18.67 8.98 6.25
N ARG A 93 -19.53 7.98 6.49
CA ARG A 93 -19.15 6.58 6.60
C ARG A 93 -18.61 6.03 5.28
N ARG A 94 -19.30 6.27 4.17
CA ARG A 94 -18.82 5.92 2.82
C ARG A 94 -17.46 6.56 2.55
N HIS A 95 -17.36 7.86 2.80
CA HIS A 95 -16.08 8.57 2.67
C HIS A 95 -14.98 7.92 3.53
N VAL A 96 -15.27 7.59 4.79
CA VAL A 96 -14.32 6.93 5.69
C VAL A 96 -13.90 5.56 5.16
N PHE A 97 -14.84 4.75 4.69
CA PHE A 97 -14.53 3.44 4.12
C PHE A 97 -13.73 3.51 2.81
N ASP A 98 -13.97 4.55 2.00
CA ASP A 98 -13.28 4.75 0.72
C ASP A 98 -11.85 5.31 0.88
N HIS A 99 -11.59 6.05 1.96
CA HIS A 99 -10.35 6.82 2.16
C HIS A 99 -9.50 6.35 3.36
N PHE A 100 -10.06 5.57 4.29
CA PHE A 100 -9.35 5.11 5.49
C PHE A 100 -9.36 3.60 5.61
N SER A 101 -8.25 3.07 6.14
CA SER A 101 -8.12 1.66 6.48
C SER A 101 -8.87 1.31 7.75
N VAL A 102 -10.12 0.86 7.61
CA VAL A 102 -10.91 0.36 8.74
C VAL A 102 -10.89 -1.17 8.74
N ARG A 103 -10.59 -1.78 9.91
CA ARG A 103 -10.57 -3.25 10.07
C ARG A 103 -12.00 -3.81 10.12
N ARG A 104 -12.17 -5.08 9.75
CA ARG A 104 -13.46 -5.80 9.91
C ARG A 104 -14.04 -5.60 11.30
N GLY A 105 -15.32 -5.29 11.37
CA GLY A 105 -16.07 -5.20 12.62
C GLY A 105 -15.81 -3.92 13.43
N VAL A 106 -14.88 -3.05 13.02
CA VAL A 106 -14.72 -1.74 13.65
C VAL A 106 -15.92 -0.87 13.26
N LEU A 107 -16.60 -0.31 14.26
CA LEU A 107 -17.77 0.54 14.06
C LEU A 107 -17.34 1.94 13.57
N VAL A 108 -17.89 2.36 12.44
CA VAL A 108 -17.81 3.73 11.93
C VAL A 108 -19.20 4.32 11.94
N LEU A 109 -19.41 5.27 12.86
CA LEU A 109 -20.71 5.93 13.09
C LEU A 109 -21.85 4.89 13.22
N GLY A 110 -21.65 3.89 14.09
CA GLY A 110 -22.64 2.87 14.41
C GLY A 110 -22.65 1.64 13.49
N VAL A 111 -22.02 1.68 12.32
CA VAL A 111 -22.04 0.57 11.35
C VAL A 111 -20.69 -0.16 11.32
N PRO A 112 -20.66 -1.50 11.41
CA PRO A 112 -19.41 -2.25 11.33
C PRO A 112 -18.81 -2.18 9.92
N SER A 113 -17.49 -1.99 9.85
CA SER A 113 -16.76 -2.10 8.60
C SER A 113 -16.74 -3.55 8.10
N GLU A 114 -17.01 -3.74 6.81
CA GLU A 114 -16.88 -5.03 6.12
C GLU A 114 -15.44 -5.36 5.69
N GLY A 115 -14.43 -4.58 6.13
CA GLY A 115 -13.03 -4.85 5.80
C GLY A 115 -12.59 -6.28 6.16
N LYS A 116 -11.44 -6.77 5.68
CA LYS A 116 -10.96 -8.11 6.06
C LYS A 116 -10.22 -8.06 7.40
N ALA A 117 -10.45 -9.06 8.24
CA ALA A 117 -9.73 -9.20 9.51
C ALA A 117 -8.22 -9.31 9.23
N GLY A 118 -7.39 -8.67 10.05
CA GLY A 118 -5.94 -8.78 9.92
C GLY A 118 -5.55 -10.25 10.04
N LEU A 119 -4.86 -10.79 9.03
CA LEU A 119 -4.24 -12.12 9.06
C LEU A 119 -3.24 -12.16 10.22
N ASN A 120 -3.67 -12.63 11.39
CA ASN A 120 -2.79 -12.94 12.51
C ASN A 120 -2.85 -14.43 12.81
N VAL A 121 -1.66 -15.02 12.85
CA VAL A 121 -1.31 -16.41 13.22
C VAL A 121 -2.08 -17.47 12.42
N GLN A 122 -1.59 -17.77 11.21
CA GLN A 122 -2.04 -18.98 10.52
C GLN A 122 -1.49 -20.23 11.22
N LYS A 123 -2.34 -21.25 11.39
CA LYS A 123 -1.88 -22.56 11.81
C LYS A 123 -0.87 -23.08 10.78
N PRO A 124 0.26 -23.67 11.21
CA PRO A 124 1.20 -24.31 10.31
C PRO A 124 0.45 -25.29 9.41
N PHE A 125 0.67 -25.19 8.10
CA PHE A 125 0.11 -26.11 7.12
C PHE A 125 1.22 -26.74 6.28
N PRO A 126 1.11 -28.01 5.90
CA PRO A 126 2.14 -28.67 5.11
C PRO A 126 2.16 -28.11 3.68
N LEU A 127 3.37 -27.96 3.12
CA LEU A 127 3.55 -27.62 1.71
C LEU A 127 3.06 -28.76 0.81
N LYS A 128 2.40 -28.41 -0.29
CA LYS A 128 1.90 -29.35 -1.30
C LYS A 128 2.34 -28.92 -2.71
N GLY A 129 2.31 -29.86 -3.66
CA GLY A 129 2.46 -29.59 -5.09
C GLY A 129 3.71 -28.80 -5.48
N PHE A 130 3.53 -27.69 -6.20
CA PHE A 130 4.62 -26.85 -6.72
C PHE A 130 5.51 -26.26 -5.62
N ALA A 131 4.91 -25.80 -4.52
CA ALA A 131 5.66 -25.23 -3.40
C ALA A 131 6.59 -26.26 -2.74
N LYS A 132 6.15 -27.52 -2.61
CA LYS A 132 7.00 -28.61 -2.09
C LYS A 132 8.19 -28.90 -3.02
N ARG A 133 8.00 -28.84 -4.34
CA ARG A 133 9.08 -29.06 -5.33
C ARG A 133 10.12 -27.94 -5.35
N ASN A 134 9.73 -26.73 -4.95
CA ASN A 134 10.63 -25.56 -4.90
C ASN A 134 10.98 -25.16 -3.45
N ALA A 135 10.95 -26.12 -2.52
CA ALA A 135 11.09 -25.81 -1.10
C ALA A 135 12.45 -25.17 -0.76
N GLU A 136 13.54 -25.57 -1.42
CA GLU A 136 14.86 -24.96 -1.21
C GLU A 136 14.91 -23.48 -1.58
N ASP A 137 14.24 -23.07 -2.66
CA ASP A 137 14.12 -21.66 -3.05
C ASP A 137 13.23 -20.88 -2.07
N LEU A 138 12.13 -21.48 -1.61
CA LEU A 138 11.29 -20.89 -0.57
C LEU A 138 12.04 -20.72 0.78
N VAL A 139 12.96 -21.65 1.11
CA VAL A 139 13.83 -21.54 2.30
C VAL A 139 14.80 -20.37 2.11
N ARG A 140 15.49 -20.30 0.96
CA ARG A 140 16.39 -19.20 0.62
C ARG A 140 15.70 -17.84 0.70
N ARG A 141 14.45 -17.76 0.26
CA ARG A 141 13.60 -16.56 0.29
C ARG A 141 13.07 -16.20 1.67
N GLY A 142 13.28 -17.03 2.70
CA GLY A 142 12.79 -16.80 4.05
C GLY A 142 11.28 -16.96 4.22
N LEU A 143 10.62 -17.66 3.29
CA LEU A 143 9.17 -17.89 3.32
C LEU A 143 8.80 -19.17 4.07
N VAL A 144 9.70 -20.15 4.08
CA VAL A 144 9.52 -21.42 4.79
C VAL A 144 10.77 -21.72 5.59
N ARG A 145 10.64 -22.55 6.62
CA ARG A 145 11.73 -22.99 7.50
C ARG A 145 11.83 -24.51 7.49
N ARG A 146 13.05 -25.03 7.46
CA ARG A 146 13.33 -26.43 7.74
C ARG A 146 13.41 -26.63 9.26
N GLN A 147 12.60 -27.54 9.78
CA GLN A 147 12.62 -27.94 11.18
C GLN A 147 13.72 -28.98 11.44
N ALA A 148 14.00 -29.25 12.72
CA ALA A 148 15.01 -30.22 13.14
C ALA A 148 14.69 -31.66 12.68
N ASP A 149 13.40 -31.99 12.51
CA ASP A 149 12.93 -33.28 12.00
C ASP A 149 13.01 -33.39 10.46
N GLY A 150 13.56 -32.37 9.78
CA GLY A 150 13.65 -32.30 8.32
C GLY A 150 12.36 -31.84 7.63
N SER A 151 11.26 -31.64 8.36
CA SER A 151 10.02 -31.11 7.81
C SER A 151 10.17 -29.66 7.38
N ILE A 152 9.46 -29.27 6.32
CA ILE A 152 9.47 -27.89 5.81
C ILE A 152 8.11 -27.27 6.07
N VAL A 153 8.10 -26.19 6.84
CA VAL A 153 6.87 -25.49 7.24
C VAL A 153 6.90 -24.02 6.81
N PRO A 154 5.77 -23.47 6.33
CA PRO A 154 5.64 -22.04 6.09
C PRO A 154 5.88 -21.22 7.36
N MET A 155 6.48 -20.04 7.19
CA MET A 155 6.54 -19.04 8.25
C MET A 155 5.13 -18.55 8.59
N GLY A 156 4.88 -18.12 9.84
CA GLY A 156 3.52 -17.79 10.31
C GLY A 156 2.79 -16.65 9.57
N PHE A 157 3.51 -15.88 8.75
CA PHE A 157 2.93 -14.83 7.89
C PHE A 157 2.63 -15.32 6.46
N VAL A 158 3.17 -16.47 6.06
CA VAL A 158 3.00 -17.00 4.70
C VAL A 158 1.62 -17.61 4.55
N THR A 159 0.91 -17.18 3.52
CA THR A 159 -0.43 -17.66 3.19
C THR A 159 -0.41 -18.54 1.96
N GLN A 160 -1.46 -19.35 1.77
CA GLN A 160 -1.63 -20.12 0.53
C GLN A 160 -1.60 -19.22 -0.72
N ARG A 161 -2.16 -18.00 -0.63
CA ARG A 161 -2.16 -17.04 -1.73
C ARG A 161 -0.77 -16.52 -2.08
N MET A 162 0.10 -16.32 -1.08
CA MET A 162 1.51 -16.01 -1.33
C MET A 162 2.22 -17.15 -2.07
N LEU A 163 1.89 -18.42 -1.76
CA LEU A 163 2.47 -19.56 -2.48
C LEU A 163 1.97 -19.65 -3.93
N VAL A 164 0.71 -19.28 -4.19
CA VAL A 164 0.18 -19.15 -5.56
C VAL A 164 0.87 -18.00 -6.31
N ALA A 165 1.05 -16.85 -5.66
CA ALA A 165 1.78 -15.72 -6.24
C ALA A 165 3.24 -16.08 -6.56
N TYR A 166 3.89 -16.85 -5.69
CA TYR A 166 5.22 -17.41 -5.92
C TYR A 166 5.27 -18.34 -7.13
N GLU A 167 4.31 -19.25 -7.26
CA GLU A 167 4.24 -20.16 -8.42
C GLU A 167 4.04 -19.38 -9.73
N ARG A 168 3.15 -18.38 -9.70
CA ARG A 168 2.92 -17.46 -10.82
C ARG A 168 4.21 -16.74 -11.22
N GLU A 169 4.91 -16.16 -10.25
CA GLU A 169 6.20 -15.48 -10.44
C GLU A 169 7.24 -16.42 -11.07
N ARG A 170 7.42 -17.63 -10.51
CA ARG A 170 8.39 -18.61 -11.01
C ARG A 170 8.11 -19.04 -12.44
N ARG A 171 6.84 -19.23 -12.79
CA ARG A 171 6.44 -19.57 -14.18
C ARG A 171 6.78 -18.43 -15.13
N PHE A 172 6.52 -17.19 -14.72
CA PHE A 172 6.82 -16.01 -15.53
C PHE A 172 8.31 -15.87 -15.84
N PHE A 173 9.17 -15.94 -14.82
CA PHE A 173 10.63 -15.82 -15.03
C PHE A 173 11.26 -17.07 -15.67
N SER A 174 10.69 -18.27 -15.46
CA SER A 174 11.18 -19.48 -16.14
C SER A 174 10.87 -19.46 -17.64
N ALA A 175 9.69 -18.97 -18.04
CA ALA A 175 9.32 -18.83 -19.46
C ALA A 175 10.29 -17.90 -20.21
N ARG A 176 10.73 -16.80 -19.57
CA ARG A 176 11.72 -15.87 -20.14
C ARG A 176 13.13 -16.45 -20.22
N LYS A 177 13.54 -17.33 -19.29
CA LYS A 177 14.83 -18.04 -19.41
C LYS A 177 14.85 -19.02 -20.58
N GLY A 178 13.71 -19.57 -20.98
CA GLY A 178 13.58 -20.43 -22.16
C GLY A 178 13.58 -19.69 -23.50
N SER A 179 13.20 -18.40 -23.52
CA SER A 179 13.21 -17.56 -24.72
C SER A 179 14.52 -16.80 -24.94
N GLY A 180 15.43 -16.82 -23.96
CA GLY A 180 16.79 -16.31 -24.12
C GLY A 180 17.62 -17.34 -24.86
N ALA A 181 17.77 -17.18 -26.18
CA ALA A 181 18.75 -17.93 -26.96
C ALA A 181 20.10 -17.88 -26.23
N ARG A 182 20.64 -19.06 -25.99
CA ARG A 182 21.96 -19.26 -25.41
C ARG A 182 22.96 -18.64 -26.38
N VAL A 183 23.38 -17.40 -26.14
CA VAL A 183 24.51 -16.82 -26.86
C VAL A 183 25.72 -17.58 -26.39
N VAL A 184 26.08 -18.62 -27.15
CA VAL A 184 27.40 -19.23 -27.08
C VAL A 184 28.36 -18.13 -27.50
N VAL A 185 29.11 -17.62 -26.53
CA VAL A 185 30.27 -16.78 -26.83
C VAL A 185 31.32 -17.71 -27.44
N GLU A 186 31.22 -17.92 -28.75
CA GLU A 186 32.37 -18.35 -29.53
C GLU A 186 33.29 -17.13 -29.63
N ALA A 187 34.44 -17.23 -28.97
CA ALA A 187 35.53 -16.33 -29.20
C ALA A 187 35.88 -16.38 -30.69
N HIS A 188 35.88 -15.24 -31.39
CA HIS A 188 36.84 -14.86 -32.44
C HIS A 188 36.55 -13.43 -32.93
N GLY A 189 37.60 -12.60 -32.93
CA GLY A 189 37.86 -11.59 -33.96
C GLY A 189 37.04 -10.30 -33.93
N ALA A 190 37.69 -9.24 -33.43
CA ALA A 190 37.48 -7.82 -33.72
C ALA A 190 36.40 -7.44 -34.74
N ASP A 191 35.38 -6.71 -34.30
CA ASP A 191 35.07 -5.40 -34.90
C ASP A 191 34.20 -4.56 -33.94
N ALA A 192 34.46 -3.25 -33.95
CA ALA A 192 33.86 -2.28 -33.05
C ALA A 192 32.38 -2.02 -33.39
N ALA A 193 31.50 -2.33 -32.44
CA ALA A 193 30.20 -1.69 -32.32
C ALA A 193 30.11 -1.12 -30.89
N GLU A 194 29.88 0.18 -30.78
CA GLU A 194 29.56 0.84 -29.51
C GLU A 194 28.31 0.18 -28.91
N GLU A 195 28.52 -0.79 -28.02
CA GLU A 195 27.49 -1.24 -27.09
C GLU A 195 27.22 -0.06 -26.15
N ALA A 196 26.10 0.64 -26.39
CA ALA A 196 25.62 1.68 -25.51
C ALA A 196 25.53 1.11 -24.08
N CYS A 197 26.49 1.49 -23.23
CA CYS A 197 26.60 0.98 -21.87
C CYS A 197 25.31 1.28 -21.13
N GLU A 198 24.53 0.24 -20.86
CA GLU A 198 23.20 0.36 -20.25
C GLU A 198 23.35 1.07 -18.89
N PRO A 199 22.54 2.12 -18.61
CA PRO A 199 22.75 2.91 -17.41
C PRO A 199 22.63 2.05 -16.15
N LEU A 200 23.70 2.05 -15.35
CA LEU A 200 23.80 1.30 -14.10
C LEU A 200 23.31 2.16 -12.92
N LEU A 201 22.38 1.63 -12.15
CA LEU A 201 21.76 2.31 -11.01
C LEU A 201 22.23 1.70 -9.69
N SER A 202 22.56 2.55 -8.72
CA SER A 202 22.86 2.08 -7.36
C SER A 202 21.61 1.53 -6.67
N ILE A 203 21.79 0.63 -5.70
CA ILE A 203 20.70 0.12 -4.85
C ILE A 203 19.85 1.25 -4.25
N SER A 204 20.48 2.35 -3.82
CA SER A 204 19.79 3.50 -3.23
C SER A 204 18.94 4.25 -4.26
N ALA A 205 19.45 4.43 -5.48
CA ALA A 205 18.69 5.04 -6.58
C ALA A 205 17.47 4.18 -6.92
N VAL A 206 17.65 2.86 -7.07
CA VAL A 206 16.54 1.92 -7.32
C VAL A 206 15.51 1.95 -6.18
N ALA A 207 15.96 2.00 -4.92
CA ALA A 207 15.06 2.07 -3.77
C ALA A 207 14.21 3.36 -3.78
N GLN A 208 14.82 4.49 -4.17
CA GLN A 208 14.12 5.76 -4.31
C GLN A 208 13.11 5.73 -5.45
N GLU A 209 13.48 5.18 -6.61
CA GLU A 209 12.57 5.06 -7.76
C GLU A 209 11.37 4.17 -7.47
N LEU A 210 11.61 3.01 -6.86
CA LEU A 210 10.56 2.07 -6.49
C LEU A 210 9.82 2.48 -5.21
N ARG A 211 10.22 3.55 -4.51
CA ARG A 211 9.66 3.94 -3.20
C ARG A 211 9.65 2.80 -2.18
N VAL A 212 10.73 2.01 -2.16
CA VAL A 212 10.92 0.87 -1.25
C VAL A 212 12.18 1.05 -0.41
N THR A 213 12.41 0.13 0.54
CA THR A 213 13.66 0.13 1.31
C THR A 213 14.82 -0.48 0.52
N ALA A 214 16.05 -0.03 0.78
CA ALA A 214 17.25 -0.65 0.19
C ALA A 214 17.37 -2.16 0.52
N LYS A 215 16.84 -2.58 1.68
CA LYS A 215 16.72 -3.99 2.06
C LYS A 215 15.86 -4.78 1.06
N THR A 216 14.75 -4.19 0.62
CA THR A 216 13.87 -4.79 -0.39
C THR A 216 14.58 -4.93 -1.72
N VAL A 217 15.29 -3.88 -2.18
CA VAL A 217 16.04 -3.94 -3.45
C VAL A 217 17.11 -5.03 -3.42
N ARG A 218 17.89 -5.15 -2.33
CA ARG A 218 18.87 -6.23 -2.18
C ARG A 218 18.21 -7.61 -2.26
N TYR A 219 17.08 -7.79 -1.58
CA TYR A 219 16.32 -9.03 -1.67
C TYR A 219 15.88 -9.35 -3.11
N LEU A 220 15.41 -8.36 -3.86
CA LEU A 220 15.01 -8.54 -5.26
C LEU A 220 16.20 -8.99 -6.12
N VAL A 221 17.39 -8.42 -5.91
CA VAL A 221 18.60 -8.80 -6.65
C VAL A 221 19.08 -10.21 -6.27
N GLU A 222 19.20 -10.49 -4.97
CA GLU A 222 19.65 -11.80 -4.44
C GLU A 222 18.78 -12.97 -4.91
N ASN A 223 17.49 -12.71 -5.16
CA ASN A 223 16.53 -13.72 -5.63
C ASN A 223 16.27 -13.66 -7.15
N GLY A 224 17.04 -12.86 -7.89
CA GLY A 224 16.99 -12.79 -9.35
C GLY A 224 15.74 -12.14 -9.94
N LEU A 225 15.04 -11.33 -9.14
CA LEU A 225 13.89 -10.52 -9.57
C LEU A 225 14.32 -9.20 -10.21
N LEU A 226 15.49 -8.70 -9.82
CA LEU A 226 16.22 -7.63 -10.49
C LEU A 226 17.60 -8.16 -10.89
N HIS A 227 18.07 -7.79 -12.07
CA HIS A 227 19.41 -8.14 -12.53
C HIS A 227 20.43 -7.21 -11.89
N GLY A 228 21.24 -7.76 -10.99
CA GLY A 228 22.37 -7.06 -10.38
C GLY A 228 23.67 -7.44 -11.07
N VAL A 229 24.50 -6.44 -11.37
CA VAL A 229 25.88 -6.61 -11.85
C VAL A 229 26.81 -6.24 -10.69
N ASP A 230 27.85 -7.04 -10.46
CA ASP A 230 28.90 -6.69 -9.50
C ASP A 230 29.79 -5.61 -10.13
N ALA A 231 29.66 -4.37 -9.65
CA ALA A 231 30.43 -3.24 -10.15
C ALA A 231 31.73 -3.07 -9.35
N ALA A 232 32.42 -4.17 -9.03
CA ALA A 232 33.69 -4.15 -8.31
C ALA A 232 34.77 -3.29 -9.01
N GLU A 233 34.65 -3.07 -10.32
CA GLU A 233 35.57 -2.28 -11.13
C GLU A 233 35.21 -0.79 -11.24
N LEU A 234 33.93 -0.41 -11.04
CA LEU A 234 33.44 0.97 -11.21
C LEU A 234 33.12 1.67 -9.87
N TYR A 235 32.96 0.92 -8.78
CA TYR A 235 32.61 1.42 -7.45
C TYR A 235 33.47 0.77 -6.36
N ARG A 236 33.22 1.11 -5.08
CA ARG A 236 33.84 0.40 -3.95
C ARG A 236 33.58 -1.11 -4.12
N ARG A 237 34.62 -1.93 -3.95
CA ARG A 237 34.54 -3.40 -3.95
C ARG A 237 33.26 -3.90 -3.26
N GLY A 238 32.44 -4.66 -3.96
CA GLY A 238 31.18 -5.22 -3.46
C GLY A 238 29.94 -4.35 -3.65
N ALA A 239 30.01 -3.27 -4.43
CA ALA A 239 28.84 -2.47 -4.80
C ALA A 239 28.04 -3.16 -5.91
N THR A 240 26.88 -3.71 -5.57
CA THR A 240 25.91 -4.21 -6.56
C THR A 240 25.18 -3.04 -7.22
N VAL A 241 25.14 -3.02 -8.54
CA VAL A 241 24.35 -2.07 -9.34
C VAL A 241 23.30 -2.82 -10.14
N VAL A 242 22.19 -2.14 -10.45
CA VAL A 242 21.07 -2.71 -11.20
C VAL A 242 21.01 -2.00 -12.55
N THR A 243 20.88 -2.76 -13.63
CA THR A 243 20.71 -2.20 -14.98
C THR A 243 19.36 -1.50 -15.10
N ALA A 244 19.30 -0.33 -15.74
CA ALA A 244 18.06 0.41 -15.93
C ALA A 244 16.96 -0.40 -16.66
N GLY A 245 17.31 -1.21 -17.67
CA GLY A 245 16.36 -2.06 -18.38
C GLY A 245 15.78 -3.16 -17.50
N SER A 246 16.57 -3.77 -16.61
CA SER A 246 16.00 -4.69 -15.60
C SER A 246 15.03 -3.99 -14.66
N LEU A 247 15.31 -2.74 -14.26
CA LEU A 247 14.38 -1.96 -13.44
C LEU A 247 13.09 -1.65 -14.21
N MET A 248 13.21 -1.23 -15.47
CA MET A 248 12.04 -0.96 -16.32
C MET A 248 11.18 -2.21 -16.52
N GLN A 249 11.77 -3.35 -16.86
CA GLN A 249 11.04 -4.61 -17.00
C GLN A 249 10.34 -5.02 -15.71
N PHE A 250 10.98 -4.82 -14.55
CA PHE A 250 10.35 -5.07 -13.27
C PHE A 250 9.14 -4.15 -13.06
N ARG A 251 9.28 -2.87 -13.41
CA ARG A 251 8.21 -1.86 -13.30
C ARG A 251 7.11 -2.04 -14.35
N GLU A 252 7.28 -2.80 -15.42
CA GLU A 252 6.16 -3.15 -16.31
C GLU A 252 5.20 -4.13 -15.65
N ILE A 253 5.72 -5.02 -14.80
CA ILE A 253 4.97 -6.14 -14.23
C ILE A 253 4.52 -5.83 -12.81
N PHE A 254 5.36 -5.14 -12.04
CA PHE A 254 5.17 -4.91 -10.62
C PHE A 254 5.08 -3.43 -10.28
N ILE A 255 4.32 -3.14 -9.22
CA ILE A 255 4.21 -1.82 -8.62
C ILE A 255 4.36 -1.93 -7.11
N SER A 256 5.19 -1.08 -6.52
CA SER A 256 5.27 -1.02 -5.07
C SER A 256 4.06 -0.29 -4.48
N LEU A 257 3.74 -0.58 -3.21
CA LEU A 257 2.74 0.19 -2.48
C LEU A 257 3.08 1.69 -2.43
N GLY A 258 4.37 2.03 -2.41
CA GLY A 258 4.83 3.40 -2.37
C GLY A 258 4.61 4.14 -3.69
N GLU A 259 4.96 3.51 -4.81
CA GLU A 259 4.67 4.03 -6.15
C GLU A 259 3.16 4.21 -6.35
N LEU A 260 2.35 3.23 -5.92
CA LEU A 260 0.89 3.31 -6.02
C LEU A 260 0.31 4.45 -5.18
N ALA A 261 0.86 4.70 -4.00
CA ALA A 261 0.43 5.79 -3.12
C ALA A 261 0.71 7.17 -3.71
N ASP A 262 1.88 7.33 -4.32
CA ASP A 262 2.25 8.56 -5.02
C ASP A 262 1.34 8.76 -6.25
N ALA A 263 1.15 7.73 -7.07
CA ALA A 263 0.33 7.79 -8.28
C ALA A 263 -1.15 8.08 -7.98
N ALA A 264 -1.71 7.44 -6.95
CA ALA A 264 -3.11 7.64 -6.54
C ALA A 264 -3.32 8.88 -5.67
N GLN A 265 -2.26 9.58 -5.26
CA GLN A 265 -2.27 10.65 -4.25
C GLN A 265 -3.02 10.25 -2.97
N ARG A 266 -2.84 9.00 -2.53
CA ARG A 266 -3.53 8.42 -1.37
C ARG A 266 -2.52 7.92 -0.34
N PRO A 267 -2.83 8.00 0.97
CA PRO A 267 -1.96 7.44 2.00
C PRO A 267 -1.71 5.93 1.79
N GLN A 268 -0.46 5.50 1.95
CA GLN A 268 -0.06 4.08 1.79
C GLN A 268 -0.88 3.12 2.67
N GLY A 269 -1.25 3.54 3.89
CA GLY A 269 -2.10 2.75 4.78
C GLY A 269 -3.43 2.39 4.11
N ALA A 270 -4.16 3.42 3.63
CA ALA A 270 -5.45 3.29 2.95
C ALA A 270 -5.39 2.28 1.81
N LEU A 271 -4.43 2.45 0.91
CA LEU A 271 -4.21 1.55 -0.23
C LEU A 271 -3.84 0.13 0.21
N SER A 272 -2.96 -0.02 1.20
CA SER A 272 -2.56 -1.35 1.69
C SER A 272 -3.76 -2.15 2.21
N MET A 273 -4.71 -1.48 2.88
CA MET A 273 -5.91 -2.14 3.39
C MET A 273 -6.92 -2.38 2.27
N ARG A 274 -7.09 -1.43 1.33
CA ARG A 274 -7.96 -1.62 0.16
C ARG A 274 -7.55 -2.85 -0.63
N LEU A 275 -6.26 -2.95 -0.96
CA LEU A 275 -5.70 -4.10 -1.67
C LEU A 275 -5.85 -5.39 -0.86
N ARG A 276 -5.64 -5.34 0.46
CA ARG A 276 -5.91 -6.49 1.34
C ARG A 276 -7.38 -6.91 1.32
N ASN A 277 -8.32 -5.97 1.35
CA ASN A 277 -9.76 -6.23 1.34
C ASN A 277 -10.21 -6.82 0.00
N ALA A 278 -9.70 -6.26 -1.10
CA ALA A 278 -9.84 -6.78 -2.46
C ALA A 278 -9.09 -8.11 -2.68
N ASP A 279 -8.38 -8.60 -1.66
CA ASP A 279 -7.59 -9.82 -1.72
C ASP A 279 -6.47 -9.77 -2.77
N VAL A 280 -5.96 -8.60 -3.14
CA VAL A 280 -4.93 -8.51 -4.18
C VAL A 280 -3.66 -9.25 -3.73
N ALA A 281 -3.11 -10.08 -4.63
CA ALA A 281 -1.96 -10.90 -4.31
C ALA A 281 -0.68 -10.06 -4.22
N LEU A 282 0.09 -10.26 -3.15
CA LEU A 282 1.42 -9.68 -2.98
C LEU A 282 2.47 -10.56 -3.65
N LEU A 283 3.55 -9.93 -4.12
CA LEU A 283 4.79 -10.64 -4.43
C LEU A 283 5.25 -11.42 -3.18
N ALA A 284 5.63 -12.68 -3.39
CA ALA A 284 5.92 -13.60 -2.30
C ALA A 284 7.27 -13.28 -1.65
N MET A 285 7.24 -12.47 -0.60
CA MET A 285 8.41 -11.96 0.10
C MET A 285 8.20 -11.92 1.62
N PRO A 286 9.28 -11.84 2.42
CA PRO A 286 9.19 -11.60 3.86
C PRO A 286 8.38 -10.34 4.22
N HIS A 287 7.66 -10.42 5.34
CA HIS A 287 6.70 -9.41 5.77
C HIS A 287 7.34 -8.07 6.21
N ASP A 288 8.63 -8.06 6.49
CA ASP A 288 9.43 -6.91 6.87
C ASP A 288 10.00 -6.13 5.67
N LEU A 289 9.74 -6.60 4.45
CA LEU A 289 10.07 -5.90 3.21
C LEU A 289 8.90 -5.01 2.73
N SER A 290 9.22 -4.09 1.82
CA SER A 290 8.20 -3.24 1.20
C SER A 290 7.23 -4.09 0.38
N ARG A 291 5.94 -3.75 0.45
CA ARG A 291 4.88 -4.46 -0.28
C ARG A 291 4.93 -4.14 -1.76
N ILE A 292 4.96 -5.19 -2.58
CA ILE A 292 4.97 -5.11 -4.04
C ILE A 292 3.84 -5.99 -4.57
N TYR A 293 3.11 -5.48 -5.56
CA TYR A 293 1.95 -6.13 -6.17
C TYR A 293 2.16 -6.29 -7.68
N TRP A 294 1.43 -7.21 -8.28
CA TRP A 294 1.29 -7.29 -9.73
C TRP A 294 0.48 -6.10 -10.23
N ARG A 295 0.95 -5.42 -11.28
CA ARG A 295 0.28 -4.22 -11.82
C ARG A 295 -1.13 -4.52 -12.33
N GLU A 296 -1.28 -5.62 -13.06
CA GLU A 296 -2.56 -6.06 -13.58
C GLU A 296 -3.62 -6.27 -12.48
N ASP A 297 -3.23 -6.72 -11.29
CA ASP A 297 -4.17 -6.97 -10.19
C ASP A 297 -4.55 -5.68 -9.43
N VAL A 298 -3.87 -4.56 -9.69
CA VAL A 298 -4.05 -3.29 -8.98
C VAL A 298 -4.72 -2.23 -9.86
N CYS A 299 -4.52 -2.30 -11.17
CA CYS A 299 -5.08 -1.36 -12.16
C CYS A 299 -6.44 -1.80 -12.72
N ALA A 300 -6.99 -2.93 -12.25
CA ALA A 300 -8.31 -3.45 -12.61
C ALA A 300 -9.45 -2.80 -11.80
#